data_AF-A0A183CXK8-F1
#
_entry.id   AF-A0A183CXK8-F1
#
_cell.length_a   1.000
_cell.length_b   1.000
_cell.length_c   1.000
_cell.angle_alpha   90.00
_cell.angle_beta   90.00
_cell.angle_gamma   90.00
#
_symmetry.space_group_name_H-M   'P 1'
#
loop_
_entity.id
_entity.type
_entity.pdbx_description
1 polymer ?
#
loop_
_entity_poly.entity_id
_entity_poly.type
_entity_poly.pdbx_seq_one_letter_code
_entity_poly.pdbx_strand_id
1 'polypeptide(L)'
;LRENVGHATSRMLLLSQQFPQSFVGGVGALEMNVKKYPGKPMSPYGFTNSDPLCSGICSNPRFKRPPVLVISLDGFAYEYIERNVVKTFNRFKKCGTSAEWMYSSYPSKTFPNHYTMVTGLYPEAHGIIDNNIYDPSIAAYLVDVRRKSDSRYYKGEPIWVTAAKHNLKTACLFWAGCSIDFNAVGMVAIAGTFKALVIVGIF
;
A
#
# COMPACT_ATOMS: atom_id res chain seq x y z
N LEU A 1 -29.85 -0.72 8.06
CA LEU A 1 -29.09 -1.80 7.38
C LEU A 1 -27.68 -1.85 7.96
N ARG A 2 -27.55 -2.29 9.21
CA ARG A 2 -26.28 -2.65 9.84
C ARG A 2 -26.38 -4.15 10.08
N GLU A 3 -25.93 -4.94 9.12
CA GLU A 3 -25.82 -6.39 9.27
C GLU A 3 -24.39 -6.80 9.00
N ASN A 4 -23.87 -7.55 9.96
CA ASN A 4 -22.67 -8.39 9.99
C ASN A 4 -22.06 -8.74 8.62
N VAL A 5 -21.22 -7.87 8.09
CA VAL A 5 -20.27 -8.24 7.02
C VAL A 5 -18.99 -8.69 7.72
N GLY A 6 -18.63 -9.96 7.55
CA GLY A 6 -17.39 -10.52 8.09
C GLY A 6 -16.18 -9.66 7.71
N HIS A 7 -15.42 -9.25 8.72
CA HIS A 7 -14.27 -8.36 8.61
C HIS A 7 -13.05 -9.05 7.96
N ALA A 8 -13.15 -9.43 6.68
CA ALA A 8 -11.97 -9.68 5.86
C ALA A 8 -11.38 -8.33 5.46
N THR A 9 -10.54 -7.77 6.33
CA THR A 9 -9.85 -6.50 6.08
C THR A 9 -8.48 -6.81 5.50
N SER A 10 -8.22 -6.47 4.25
CA SER A 10 -6.85 -6.50 3.71
C SER A 10 -6.09 -5.35 4.37
N ARG A 11 -5.06 -5.65 5.17
CA ARG A 11 -4.20 -4.62 5.75
C ARG A 11 -2.96 -4.37 4.92
N MET A 12 -2.69 -3.09 4.72
CA MET A 12 -1.41 -2.56 4.31
C MET A 12 -0.48 -2.57 5.53
N LEU A 13 0.61 -3.34 5.48
CA LEU A 13 1.75 -3.09 6.36
C LEU A 13 2.65 -2.09 5.62
N LEU A 14 2.36 -0.81 5.79
CA LEU A 14 3.21 0.27 5.29
C LEU A 14 4.52 0.28 6.08
N LEU A 15 5.54 -0.40 5.58
CA LEU A 15 6.91 -0.28 6.08
C LEU A 15 7.57 0.98 5.52
N SER A 16 7.06 2.14 5.93
CA SER A 16 7.75 3.41 5.71
C SER A 16 8.37 3.89 7.01
N GLN A 17 9.70 3.95 7.07
CA GLN A 17 10.44 4.58 8.16
C GLN A 17 10.36 6.12 8.12
N GLN A 18 9.72 6.72 7.12
CA GLN A 18 9.57 8.17 7.02
C GLN A 18 8.35 8.53 6.16
N PHE A 19 7.27 8.95 6.80
CA PHE A 19 6.30 9.82 6.16
C PHE A 19 6.76 11.27 6.38
N PRO A 20 7.21 12.01 5.35
CA PRO A 20 7.25 13.46 5.46
C PRO A 20 5.81 13.98 5.63
N GLN A 21 5.60 14.91 6.55
CA GLN A 21 4.28 15.47 6.88
C GLN A 21 3.55 16.13 5.69
N SER A 22 4.23 16.32 4.55
CA SER A 22 3.65 16.85 3.33
C SER A 22 2.94 15.80 2.45
N PHE A 23 2.88 14.53 2.86
CA PHE A 23 2.13 13.48 2.14
C PHE A 23 0.82 13.13 2.86
N VAL A 24 0.15 14.15 3.39
CA VAL A 24 -1.28 14.08 3.79
C VAL A 24 -2.09 14.72 2.66
N GLY A 25 -1.94 14.19 1.45
CA GLY A 25 -2.96 14.33 0.42
C GLY A 25 -4.00 13.25 0.73
N GLY A 26 -5.21 13.66 1.09
CA GLY A 26 -6.25 12.78 1.60
C GLY A 26 -6.43 11.52 0.76
N VAL A 27 -6.15 10.36 1.35
CA VAL A 27 -6.54 9.06 0.81
C VAL A 27 -8.04 8.93 1.09
N GLY A 28 -8.89 9.66 0.37
CA GLY A 28 -10.32 9.74 0.67
C GLY A 28 -11.00 8.37 0.69
N ALA A 29 -10.47 7.42 -0.08
CA ALA A 29 -11.05 6.09 -0.24
C ALA A 29 -10.64 5.03 0.80
N LEU A 30 -9.68 5.32 1.69
CA LEU A 30 -9.31 4.45 2.82
C LEU A 30 -9.18 5.29 4.08
N GLU A 31 -9.98 4.95 5.09
CA GLU A 31 -9.94 5.65 6.36
C GLU A 31 -9.07 4.87 7.37
N MET A 32 -8.06 5.53 7.93
CA MET A 32 -7.16 4.94 8.93
C MET A 32 -7.33 5.62 10.29
N ASN A 33 -7.54 4.83 11.35
CA ASN A 33 -7.47 5.33 12.71
C ASN A 33 -6.04 5.18 13.25
N VAL A 34 -5.24 6.23 13.10
CA VAL A 34 -3.84 6.22 13.56
C VAL A 34 -3.78 6.60 15.04
N LYS A 35 -3.58 5.61 15.92
CA LYS A 35 -3.15 5.89 17.30
C LYS A 35 -1.68 6.31 17.27
N LYS A 36 -1.43 7.59 17.52
CA LYS A 36 -0.09 8.09 17.85
C LYS A 36 0.27 7.48 19.20
N TYR A 37 1.10 6.43 19.22
CA TYR A 37 1.66 5.95 20.47
C TYR A 37 2.35 7.14 21.18
N PRO A 38 2.20 7.30 22.50
CA PRO A 38 2.80 8.40 23.26
C PRO A 38 4.31 8.18 23.39
N GLY A 39 5.00 8.28 22.26
CA GLY A 39 6.42 8.56 22.14
C GLY A 39 6.58 10.01 21.74
N LYS A 40 7.52 10.69 22.39
CA LYS A 40 7.89 12.12 22.29
C LYS A 40 7.93 12.70 20.86
N PRO A 41 7.87 14.05 20.72
CA PRO A 41 7.77 14.74 19.44
C PRO A 41 8.80 14.26 18.40
N MET A 42 8.32 14.20 17.17
CA MET A 42 9.02 13.79 15.97
C MET A 42 10.20 14.75 15.71
N SER A 43 11.43 14.31 15.97
CA SER A 43 12.64 15.00 15.52
C SER A 43 12.69 14.95 13.98
N PRO A 44 13.10 16.02 13.29
CA PRO A 44 13.30 16.00 11.83
C PRO A 44 14.34 14.96 11.38
N TYR A 45 15.13 14.43 12.32
CA TYR A 45 16.09 13.36 12.10
C TYR A 45 16.04 12.35 13.27
N GLY A 46 15.32 11.24 13.07
CA GLY A 46 15.47 10.02 13.87
C GLY A 46 14.46 9.81 15.00
N PHE A 47 13.92 8.59 15.07
CA PHE A 47 13.22 8.05 16.23
C PHE A 47 14.22 7.83 17.37
N THR A 48 14.23 8.69 18.39
CA THR A 48 14.98 8.41 19.63
C THR A 48 14.13 7.54 20.56
N ASN A 49 13.90 6.29 20.17
CA ASN A 49 13.44 5.30 21.13
C ASN A 49 14.66 4.88 21.97
N SER A 50 14.58 5.06 23.29
CA SER A 50 15.60 4.61 24.24
C SER A 50 15.73 3.08 24.32
N ASP A 51 14.89 2.34 23.58
CA ASP A 51 15.02 0.91 23.37
C ASP A 51 16.09 0.64 22.29
N PRO A 52 17.23 -0.02 22.63
CA PRO A 52 18.28 -0.36 21.68
C PRO A 52 17.77 -1.17 20.47
N LEU A 53 16.64 -1.87 20.61
CA LEU A 53 16.03 -2.68 19.56
C LEU A 53 15.23 -1.85 18.54
N CYS A 54 14.94 -0.58 18.82
CA CYS A 54 14.08 0.28 18.00
C CYS A 54 14.83 1.45 17.32
N SER A 55 16.14 1.32 17.08
CA SER A 55 16.91 2.31 16.33
C SER A 55 16.38 2.45 14.89
N GLY A 56 15.80 3.61 14.59
CA GLY A 56 15.24 3.96 13.27
C GLY A 56 16.26 4.62 12.33
N ILE A 57 17.56 4.41 12.55
CA ILE A 57 18.62 5.05 11.76
C ILE A 57 18.89 4.23 10.50
N CYS A 58 18.62 4.79 9.33
CA CYS A 58 19.11 4.24 8.07
C CYS A 58 20.62 4.52 7.97
N SER A 59 21.44 3.57 8.43
CA SER A 59 22.89 3.72 8.55
C SER A 59 23.67 3.41 7.26
N ASN A 60 22.99 3.00 6.18
CA ASN A 60 23.66 2.62 4.95
C ASN A 60 23.95 3.86 4.08
N PRO A 61 25.23 4.27 3.92
CA PRO A 61 25.60 5.51 3.22
C PRO A 61 25.27 5.48 1.72
N ARG A 62 24.96 4.31 1.15
CA ARG A 62 24.54 4.19 -0.26
C ARG A 62 23.16 4.83 -0.52
N PHE A 63 22.33 4.93 0.52
CA PHE A 63 20.98 5.50 0.41
C PHE A 63 21.00 6.96 0.85
N LYS A 64 21.08 7.88 -0.12
CA LYS A 64 20.97 9.34 0.14
C LYS A 64 19.56 9.75 0.64
N ARG A 65 18.55 8.94 0.34
CA ARG A 65 17.17 9.08 0.80
C ARG A 65 16.66 7.70 1.22
N PRO A 66 15.86 7.59 2.29
CA PRO A 66 15.23 6.34 2.68
C PRO A 66 14.36 5.79 1.54
N PRO A 67 14.54 4.53 1.11
CA PRO A 67 13.61 3.89 0.18
C PRO A 67 12.26 3.64 0.86
N VAL A 68 11.20 3.55 0.06
CA VAL A 68 9.84 3.23 0.56
C VAL A 68 9.50 1.81 0.13
N LEU A 69 9.10 0.98 1.08
CA LEU A 69 8.60 -0.37 0.84
C LEU A 69 7.16 -0.47 1.31
N VAL A 70 6.28 -0.82 0.38
CA VAL A 70 4.88 -1.11 0.69
C VAL A 70 4.68 -2.61 0.63
N ILE A 71 4.18 -3.20 1.72
CA ILE A 71 3.82 -4.62 1.77
C ILE A 71 2.32 -4.71 2.04
N SER A 72 1.61 -5.44 1.19
CA SER A 72 0.23 -5.86 1.46
C SER A 72 0.18 -7.34 1.76
N LEU A 73 -0.57 -7.70 2.80
CA LEU A 73 -0.87 -9.09 3.15
C LEU A 73 -2.38 -9.27 2.94
N ASP A 74 -2.77 -9.98 1.87
CA ASP A 74 -4.19 -10.09 1.53
C ASP A 74 -4.99 -10.86 2.60
N GLY A 75 -6.20 -10.41 2.87
CA GLY A 75 -7.06 -10.95 3.92
C GLY A 75 -6.51 -10.85 5.35
N PHE A 76 -5.46 -10.04 5.59
CA PHE A 76 -4.84 -9.91 6.91
C PHE A 76 -5.67 -9.02 7.85
N ALA A 77 -6.62 -9.66 8.54
CA ALA A 77 -7.54 -8.99 9.45
C ALA A 77 -6.86 -8.42 10.70
N TYR A 78 -7.49 -7.43 11.35
CA TYR A 78 -6.88 -6.73 12.48
C TYR A 78 -6.61 -7.65 13.68
N GLU A 79 -7.51 -8.60 13.90
CA GLU A 79 -7.50 -9.55 14.99
C GLU A 79 -6.22 -10.41 14.95
N TYR A 80 -5.60 -10.59 13.78
CA TYR A 80 -4.39 -11.39 13.64
C TYR A 80 -3.16 -10.72 14.27
N ILE A 81 -3.07 -9.38 14.27
CA ILE A 81 -2.02 -8.66 15.00
C ILE A 81 -2.22 -8.79 16.51
N GLU A 82 -3.46 -8.77 16.98
CA GLU A 82 -3.75 -8.81 18.43
C GLU A 82 -3.42 -10.15 19.08
N ARG A 83 -3.40 -11.23 18.29
CA ARG A 83 -2.99 -12.56 18.75
C ARG A 83 -1.50 -12.64 19.12
N ASN A 84 -0.68 -11.65 18.75
CA ASN A 84 0.76 -11.57 19.07
C ASN A 84 1.61 -12.80 18.64
N VAL A 85 1.12 -13.61 17.69
CA VAL A 85 1.79 -14.84 17.24
C VAL A 85 3.02 -14.53 16.38
N VAL A 86 2.94 -13.51 15.52
CA VAL A 86 4.04 -13.13 14.62
C VAL A 86 4.92 -12.09 15.29
N LYS A 87 6.02 -12.53 15.90
CA LYS A 87 6.96 -11.69 16.65
C LYS A 87 7.48 -10.49 15.85
N THR A 88 7.62 -10.63 14.53
CA THR A 88 8.05 -9.55 13.64
C THR A 88 7.04 -8.38 13.62
N PHE A 89 5.74 -8.66 13.57
CA PHE A 89 4.71 -7.61 13.63
C PHE A 89 4.65 -6.94 14.99
N ASN A 90 4.88 -7.68 16.08
CA ASN A 90 4.96 -7.08 17.42
C ASN A 90 6.09 -6.06 17.50
N ARG A 91 7.25 -6.35 16.88
CA ARG A 91 8.37 -5.41 16.79
C ARG A 91 8.01 -4.18 15.94
N PHE A 92 7.35 -4.36 14.79
CA PHE A 92 6.91 -3.22 13.97
C PHE A 92 5.91 -2.33 14.72
N LYS A 93 4.96 -2.92 15.46
CA LYS A 93 4.01 -2.20 16.30
C LYS A 93 4.70 -1.44 17.43
N LYS A 94 5.71 -2.05 18.08
CA LYS A 94 6.45 -1.44 19.20
C LYS A 94 7.39 -0.32 18.74
N CYS A 95 8.14 -0.55 17.67
CA CYS A 95 9.22 0.36 17.24
C CYS A 95 8.79 1.35 16.15
N GLY A 96 7.69 1.09 15.45
CA GLY A 96 7.17 1.90 14.35
C GLY A 96 5.88 2.64 14.69
N THR A 97 5.15 3.03 13.65
CA THR A 97 3.81 3.60 13.77
C THR A 97 2.78 2.59 13.28
N SER A 98 1.67 2.44 13.99
CA SER A 98 0.59 1.52 13.61
C SER A 98 -0.77 2.17 13.80
N ALA A 99 -1.69 1.93 12.87
CA ALA A 99 -3.10 2.26 13.01
C ALA A 99 -3.85 1.17 13.77
N GLU A 100 -4.82 1.56 14.59
CA GLU A 100 -5.68 0.63 15.32
C GLU A 100 -6.55 -0.18 14.35
N TRP A 101 -7.08 0.47 13.32
CA TRP A 101 -7.72 -0.13 12.16
C TRP A 101 -7.62 0.73 10.91
N MET A 102 -7.84 0.08 9.76
CA MET A 102 -7.99 0.68 8.45
C MET A 102 -9.29 0.16 7.86
N TYR A 103 -10.19 1.06 7.47
CA TYR A 103 -11.38 0.70 6.73
C TYR A 103 -11.02 0.47 5.27
N SER A 104 -11.50 -0.65 4.74
CA SER A 104 -11.48 -0.92 3.31
C SER A 104 -12.52 -0.06 2.59
N SER A 105 -12.25 0.20 1.32
CA SER A 105 -13.27 0.62 0.37
C SER A 105 -14.26 -0.52 0.13
N TYR A 106 -15.52 -0.17 -0.15
CA TYR A 106 -16.54 -1.13 -0.55
C TYR A 106 -16.49 -1.35 -2.08
N PRO A 107 -16.56 -2.61 -2.57
CA PRO A 107 -16.63 -3.85 -1.80
C PRO A 107 -15.26 -4.24 -1.21
N SER A 108 -15.27 -4.97 -0.09
CA SER A 108 -14.07 -5.48 0.59
C SER A 108 -13.43 -6.66 -0.16
N LYS A 109 -13.05 -6.43 -1.42
CA LYS A 109 -12.43 -7.38 -2.34
C LYS A 109 -10.98 -6.97 -2.62
N THR A 110 -10.16 -7.96 -2.96
CA THR A 110 -8.72 -7.81 -3.21
C THR A 110 -8.40 -6.69 -4.20
N PHE A 111 -8.84 -6.79 -5.46
CA PHE A 111 -8.41 -5.86 -6.51
C PHE A 111 -8.91 -4.43 -6.31
N PRO A 112 -10.20 -4.20 -5.98
CA PRO A 112 -10.70 -2.87 -5.66
C PRO A 112 -9.86 -2.19 -4.57
N ASN A 113 -9.64 -2.87 -3.44
CA ASN A 113 -8.90 -2.27 -2.31
C ASN A 113 -7.40 -2.11 -2.60
N HIS A 114 -6.76 -3.06 -3.27
CA HIS A 114 -5.35 -2.92 -3.64
C HIS A 114 -5.15 -1.76 -4.60
N TYR A 115 -6.05 -1.55 -5.55
CA TYR A 115 -5.94 -0.45 -6.48
C TYR A 115 -6.29 0.90 -5.84
N THR A 116 -7.27 0.92 -4.93
CA THR A 116 -7.56 2.07 -4.06
C THR A 116 -6.32 2.50 -3.27
N MET A 117 -5.60 1.55 -2.64
CA MET A 117 -4.41 1.85 -1.82
C MET A 117 -3.31 2.60 -2.56
N VAL A 118 -3.20 2.41 -3.88
CA VAL A 118 -2.09 2.96 -4.68
C VAL A 118 -2.49 4.14 -5.54
N THR A 119 -3.79 4.37 -5.74
CA THR A 119 -4.32 5.53 -6.47
C THR A 119 -4.91 6.59 -5.55
N GLY A 120 -5.33 6.21 -4.34
CA GLY A 120 -6.08 7.08 -3.42
C GLY A 120 -7.54 7.33 -3.84
N LEU A 121 -8.01 6.68 -4.90
CA LEU A 121 -9.33 6.86 -5.49
C LEU A 121 -10.32 5.79 -5.02
N TYR A 122 -11.61 6.10 -4.98
CA TYR A 122 -12.65 5.11 -4.73
C TYR A 122 -12.79 4.14 -5.92
N PRO A 123 -13.32 2.92 -5.72
CA PRO A 123 -13.55 1.95 -6.77
C PRO A 123 -14.26 2.47 -8.01
N GLU A 124 -15.28 3.31 -7.82
CA GLU A 124 -16.03 3.96 -8.91
C GLU A 124 -15.17 4.91 -9.76
N ALA A 125 -14.19 5.57 -9.16
CA ALA A 125 -13.34 6.55 -9.84
C ALA A 125 -12.16 5.88 -10.56
N HIS A 126 -11.53 4.88 -9.95
CA HIS A 126 -10.40 4.16 -10.56
C HIS A 126 -10.81 2.97 -11.45
N GLY A 127 -12.10 2.67 -11.56
CA GLY A 127 -12.67 1.68 -12.50
C GLY A 127 -12.66 0.23 -12.01
N ILE A 128 -11.75 -0.15 -11.13
CA ILE A 128 -11.69 -1.50 -10.53
C ILE A 128 -12.74 -1.66 -9.41
N ILE A 129 -13.99 -1.94 -9.78
CA ILE A 129 -15.13 -2.05 -8.85
C ILE A 129 -15.31 -3.43 -8.21
N ASP A 130 -14.83 -4.50 -8.86
CA ASP A 130 -14.82 -5.87 -8.33
C ASP A 130 -13.66 -6.66 -8.96
N ASN A 131 -13.40 -7.87 -8.47
CA ASN A 131 -12.48 -8.82 -9.10
C ASN A 131 -13.01 -9.33 -10.46
N ASN A 132 -14.34 -9.29 -10.67
CA ASN A 132 -14.98 -9.63 -11.93
C ASN A 132 -15.84 -8.46 -12.42
N ILE A 133 -15.53 -7.91 -13.60
CA ILE A 133 -16.19 -6.71 -14.11
C ILE A 133 -16.87 -7.02 -15.44
N TYR A 134 -18.12 -6.56 -15.59
CA TYR A 134 -18.83 -6.54 -16.86
C TYR A 134 -18.92 -5.09 -17.33
N ASP A 135 -18.30 -4.80 -18.47
CA ASP A 135 -18.39 -3.49 -19.13
C ASP A 135 -18.57 -3.72 -20.64
N PRO A 136 -19.78 -3.52 -21.19
CA PRO A 136 -20.08 -3.82 -22.60
C PRO A 136 -19.29 -2.95 -23.58
N SER A 137 -18.71 -1.81 -23.13
CA SER A 137 -17.85 -0.98 -23.97
C SER A 137 -16.42 -1.56 -24.13
N ILE A 138 -16.02 -2.44 -23.21
CA ILE A 138 -14.70 -3.09 -23.19
C ILE A 138 -14.79 -4.55 -23.63
N ALA A 139 -15.74 -5.31 -23.05
CA ALA A 139 -16.02 -6.71 -23.34
C ALA A 139 -17.49 -7.07 -23.07
N ALA A 140 -18.14 -7.76 -24.02
CA ALA A 140 -19.54 -8.19 -23.91
C ALA A 140 -19.77 -9.40 -22.97
N TYR A 141 -18.87 -9.67 -22.04
CA TYR A 141 -18.96 -10.77 -21.08
C TYR A 141 -18.23 -10.41 -19.77
N LEU A 142 -18.50 -11.16 -18.70
CA LEU A 142 -17.88 -10.93 -17.39
C LEU A 142 -16.39 -11.27 -17.43
N VAL A 143 -15.53 -10.34 -17.02
CA VAL A 143 -14.08 -10.48 -17.06
C VAL A 143 -13.48 -10.53 -15.65
N ASP A 144 -12.72 -11.59 -15.36
CA ASP A 144 -11.83 -11.63 -14.19
C ASP A 144 -10.59 -10.75 -14.45
N VAL A 145 -10.59 -9.54 -13.90
CA VAL A 145 -9.53 -8.53 -14.10
C VAL A 145 -8.20 -8.91 -13.43
N ARG A 146 -8.21 -9.98 -12.62
CA ARG A 146 -7.00 -10.50 -11.96
C ARG A 146 -6.14 -11.34 -12.89
N ARG A 147 -6.76 -11.86 -13.96
CA ARG A 147 -6.14 -12.77 -14.92
C ARG A 147 -5.91 -12.12 -16.29
N LYS A 148 -6.35 -10.88 -16.46
CA LYS A 148 -6.21 -10.14 -17.73
C LYS A 148 -5.54 -8.80 -17.51
N SER A 149 -4.56 -8.50 -18.37
CA SER A 149 -3.87 -7.22 -18.40
C SER A 149 -4.48 -6.30 -19.45
N ASP A 150 -5.72 -5.84 -19.23
CA ASP A 150 -6.39 -4.87 -20.12
C ASP A 150 -6.47 -3.51 -19.41
N SER A 151 -5.68 -2.55 -19.90
CA SER A 151 -5.53 -1.22 -19.29
C SER A 151 -6.82 -0.41 -19.30
N ARG A 152 -7.81 -0.74 -20.14
CA ARG A 152 -9.08 -0.02 -20.24
C ARG A 152 -9.91 -0.07 -18.95
N TYR A 153 -9.72 -1.10 -18.12
CA TYR A 153 -10.38 -1.22 -16.81
C TYR A 153 -9.71 -0.36 -15.73
N TYR A 154 -8.46 0.04 -15.91
CA TYR A 154 -7.63 0.70 -14.89
C TYR A 154 -7.58 2.21 -15.15
N LYS A 155 -8.26 2.99 -14.31
CA LYS A 155 -8.28 4.46 -14.36
C LYS A 155 -7.50 5.06 -13.21
N GLY A 156 -7.14 6.33 -13.34
CA GLY A 156 -6.33 7.02 -12.35
C GLY A 156 -4.84 6.68 -12.47
N GLU A 157 -4.04 7.26 -11.57
CA GLU A 157 -2.59 7.12 -11.61
C GLU A 157 -2.10 6.42 -10.34
N PRO A 158 -1.54 5.21 -10.42
CA PRO A 158 -0.98 4.55 -9.26
C PRO A 158 0.36 5.19 -8.85
N ILE A 159 0.67 5.15 -7.57
CA ILE A 159 1.82 5.84 -6.96
C ILE A 159 3.18 5.51 -7.60
N TRP A 160 3.36 4.31 -8.16
CA TRP A 160 4.59 3.98 -8.88
C TRP A 160 4.70 4.73 -10.21
N VAL A 161 3.59 4.98 -10.90
CA VAL A 161 3.58 5.83 -12.11
C VAL A 161 3.92 7.26 -11.72
N THR A 162 3.29 7.79 -10.67
CA THR A 162 3.59 9.14 -10.16
C THR A 162 5.06 9.29 -9.77
N ALA A 163 5.59 8.36 -8.97
CA ALA A 163 6.97 8.41 -8.51
C ALA A 163 7.98 8.40 -9.68
N ALA A 164 7.72 7.58 -10.70
CA ALA A 164 8.58 7.54 -11.87
C ALA A 164 8.45 8.75 -12.80
N LYS A 165 7.27 9.36 -12.94
CA LYS A 165 7.13 10.69 -13.57
C LYS A 165 7.96 11.76 -12.86
N HIS A 166 8.17 11.61 -11.55
CA HIS A 166 9.07 12.43 -10.74
C HIS A 166 10.52 11.93 -10.69
N ASN A 167 10.96 11.13 -11.68
CA ASN A 167 12.32 10.61 -11.82
C ASN A 167 12.81 9.71 -10.66
N LEU A 168 11.89 9.06 -9.95
CA LEU A 168 12.23 8.04 -8.96
C LEU A 168 12.19 6.65 -9.60
N LYS A 169 13.09 5.76 -9.15
CA LYS A 169 13.04 4.36 -9.58
C LYS A 169 11.92 3.64 -8.83
N THR A 170 11.15 2.82 -9.53
CA THR A 170 10.01 2.09 -8.96
C THR A 170 10.09 0.62 -9.33
N ALA A 171 9.65 -0.25 -8.42
CA ALA A 171 9.45 -1.67 -8.69
C ALA A 171 8.09 -2.10 -8.13
N CYS A 172 7.36 -2.90 -8.89
CA CYS A 172 6.03 -3.37 -8.55
C CYS A 172 6.01 -4.90 -8.68
N LEU A 173 5.70 -5.60 -7.60
CA LEU A 173 5.67 -7.05 -7.51
C LEU A 173 4.30 -7.48 -6.98
N PHE A 174 3.57 -8.27 -7.77
CA PHE A 174 2.31 -8.89 -7.35
C PHE A 174 1.32 -7.90 -6.70
N TRP A 175 1.20 -6.70 -7.23
CA TRP A 175 0.16 -5.74 -6.85
C TRP A 175 -0.84 -5.56 -7.98
N ALA A 176 -2.11 -5.28 -7.66
CA ALA A 176 -3.15 -5.03 -8.66
C ALA A 176 -2.75 -3.85 -9.57
N GLY A 177 -2.62 -4.11 -10.87
CA GLY A 177 -2.17 -3.11 -11.84
C GLY A 177 -0.66 -3.11 -12.14
N CYS A 178 0.19 -3.90 -11.47
CA CYS A 178 1.63 -3.93 -11.79
C CYS A 178 1.91 -4.34 -13.25
N SER A 179 1.11 -5.26 -13.81
CA SER A 179 1.28 -5.78 -15.17
C SER A 179 0.62 -4.92 -16.25
N ILE A 180 0.03 -3.78 -15.86
CA ILE A 180 -0.65 -2.86 -16.76
C ILE A 180 0.35 -1.83 -17.24
N ASP A 181 0.40 -1.63 -18.56
CA ASP A 181 1.19 -0.57 -19.15
C ASP A 181 0.41 0.76 -19.05
N PHE A 182 0.95 1.70 -18.27
CA PHE A 182 0.39 3.04 -18.09
C PHE A 182 1.06 4.10 -18.99
N ASN A 183 1.65 3.70 -20.11
CA ASN A 183 2.22 4.57 -21.16
C ASN A 183 3.30 5.56 -20.67
N ALA A 184 3.83 5.40 -19.46
CA ALA A 184 4.67 6.43 -18.83
C ALA A 184 5.96 5.92 -18.19
N VAL A 185 6.15 4.62 -17.96
CA VAL A 185 7.27 4.16 -17.14
C VAL A 185 7.67 2.72 -17.46
N GLY A 186 8.85 2.53 -18.05
CA GLY A 186 9.50 1.21 -18.08
C GLY A 186 9.81 0.77 -16.64
N MET A 187 9.09 -0.21 -16.11
CA MET A 187 9.46 -0.84 -14.85
C MET A 187 10.78 -1.60 -15.04
N VAL A 188 11.78 -1.28 -14.22
CA VAL A 188 13.09 -1.92 -14.31
C VAL A 188 13.00 -3.32 -13.71
N ALA A 189 13.21 -4.34 -14.54
CA ALA A 189 13.47 -5.72 -14.10
C ALA A 189 14.71 -5.76 -13.18
N ILE A 190 14.63 -6.55 -12.13
CA ILE A 190 15.49 -6.45 -10.94
C ILE A 190 16.93 -6.91 -11.25
N ALA A 191 17.86 -5.95 -11.34
CA ALA A 191 19.29 -6.15 -11.11
C ALA A 191 19.96 -4.82 -10.69
N GLY A 192 20.07 -4.55 -9.38
CA GLY A 192 20.90 -3.45 -8.87
C GLY A 192 20.36 -2.68 -7.66
N THR A 193 21.27 -1.96 -6.99
CA THR A 193 21.06 -1.20 -5.74
C THR A 193 19.99 -0.10 -5.85
N PHE A 194 19.04 -0.12 -4.91
CA PHE A 194 17.81 0.67 -4.96
C PHE A 194 17.99 2.13 -4.52
N LYS A 195 17.21 3.02 -5.16
CA LYS A 195 16.87 4.37 -4.68
C LYS A 195 15.34 4.55 -4.82
N ALA A 196 14.58 3.56 -4.35
CA ALA A 196 13.30 3.20 -4.97
C ALA A 196 12.08 3.14 -4.05
N LEU A 197 10.89 3.31 -4.65
CA LEU A 197 9.61 2.82 -4.13
C LEU A 197 9.42 1.39 -4.62
N VAL A 198 9.31 0.44 -3.68
CA VAL A 198 9.02 -0.96 -3.98
C VAL A 198 7.65 -1.29 -3.40
N ILE A 199 6.78 -1.84 -4.24
CA ILE A 199 5.44 -2.25 -3.83
C ILE A 199 5.33 -3.76 -4.02
N VAL A 200 5.02 -4.47 -2.94
CA VAL A 200 4.89 -5.93 -2.91
C VAL A 200 3.50 -6.28 -2.38
N GLY A 201 2.68 -6.91 -3.20
CA GLY A 201 1.46 -7.57 -2.73
C GLY A 201 1.73 -9.05 -2.51
N ILE A 202 1.20 -9.62 -1.44
CA ILE A 202 1.18 -11.06 -1.23
C ILE A 202 -0.30 -11.44 -1.20
N PHE A 203 -0.75 -12.08 -2.28
CA PHE A 203 -2.11 -12.59 -2.46
C PHE A 203 -2.23 -14.03 -1.98
#